data_AF-A0A964ASB6-F1
#
_entry.id   AF-A0A964ASB6-F1
#
_cell.length_a   1.000
_cell.length_b   1.000
_cell.length_c   1.000
_cell.angle_alpha   90.00
_cell.angle_beta   90.00
_cell.angle_gamma   90.00
#
_symmetry.space_group_name_H-M   'P 1'
#
loop_
_entity.id
_entity.type
_entity.pdbx_description
1 polymer ?
#
loop_
_entity_poly.entity_id
_entity_poly.type
_entity_poly.pdbx_seq_one_letter_code
_entity_poly.pdbx_strand_id
1 'polypeptide(L)'
;MTMFCDPTKVGHFAVRAEDVAAGEPEALFRLLVATSMFQRRQDLQIMRVLQGIGEADARELSTASTLLRLSDGSPCEHLRSTMALRERCDLGKDAETKLGVCLAKPEHPCHLKRHTVLLKRYGHFGKVPSSIALAIREYGATDLGELRRQALDEVSTPEEAALLLEAALCRAWRVSRKIAHMYLSMMTNPDLCPAAPGPWAEGVDWTQFVVIDSNVDLFLKATGYPGPWTYEARRVFLRELARRVDLSAMGDGLAGYNPRLVQQALYLFMSVTNRRAVERDCGRRAPEGCVGCLVELRGVCGWGAP
;
A
#
# COMPACT_ATOMS: atom_id res chain seq x y z
N MET A 1 -6.02 7.79 0.07
CA MET A 1 -6.54 7.88 -1.30
C MET A 1 -6.29 9.23 -1.96
N THR A 2 -6.49 10.37 -1.29
CA THR A 2 -6.35 11.74 -1.86
C THR A 2 -5.11 11.96 -2.73
N MET A 3 -3.93 11.52 -2.29
CA MET A 3 -2.68 11.63 -3.06
C MET A 3 -2.74 10.91 -4.42
N PHE A 4 -3.40 9.74 -4.47
CA PHE A 4 -3.53 8.95 -5.70
C PHE A 4 -4.61 9.48 -6.64
N CYS A 5 -5.43 10.44 -6.19
CA CYS A 5 -6.37 11.17 -7.04
C CYS A 5 -5.77 12.47 -7.58
N ASP A 6 -4.58 12.87 -7.13
CA ASP A 6 -3.93 14.11 -7.52
C ASP A 6 -2.90 13.85 -8.66
N PRO A 7 -3.19 14.25 -9.91
CA PRO A 7 -2.27 14.07 -11.02
C PRO A 7 -0.97 14.86 -10.83
N THR A 8 -0.98 15.92 -10.02
CA THR A 8 0.24 16.65 -9.67
C THR A 8 1.14 15.88 -8.72
N LYS A 9 0.69 14.76 -8.13
CA LYS A 9 1.51 13.89 -7.25
C LYS A 9 1.93 12.61 -7.93
N VAL A 10 1.03 11.98 -8.69
CA VAL A 10 1.24 10.64 -9.25
C VAL A 10 1.17 10.60 -10.78
N GLY A 11 1.08 11.75 -11.46
CA GLY A 11 1.03 11.83 -12.92
C GLY A 11 -0.17 11.07 -13.50
N HIS A 12 0.08 10.33 -14.58
CA HIS A 12 -0.94 9.53 -15.27
C HIS A 12 -1.38 8.26 -14.51
N PHE A 13 -0.80 7.99 -13.32
CA PHE A 13 -1.32 6.98 -12.41
C PHE A 13 -2.50 7.49 -11.57
N ALA A 14 -2.84 8.77 -11.66
CA ALA A 14 -3.99 9.31 -10.94
C ALA A 14 -5.28 8.58 -11.34
N VAL A 15 -6.12 8.34 -10.34
CA VAL A 15 -7.45 7.72 -10.49
C VAL A 15 -8.52 8.70 -10.03
N ARG A 16 -9.70 8.69 -10.67
CA ARG A 16 -10.81 9.50 -10.20
C ARG A 16 -11.36 8.86 -8.93
N ALA A 17 -11.72 9.69 -7.96
CA ALA A 17 -12.27 9.21 -6.69
C ALA A 17 -13.60 8.44 -6.90
N GLU A 18 -14.43 8.91 -7.84
CA GLU A 18 -15.68 8.27 -8.24
C GLU A 18 -15.47 6.88 -8.86
N ASP A 19 -14.47 6.70 -9.73
CA ASP A 19 -14.16 5.39 -10.32
C ASP A 19 -13.74 4.38 -9.24
N VAL A 20 -12.95 4.84 -8.26
CA VAL A 20 -12.56 3.99 -7.13
C VAL A 20 -13.76 3.65 -6.25
N ALA A 21 -14.62 4.63 -5.95
CA ALA A 21 -15.83 4.43 -5.15
C ALA A 21 -16.84 3.50 -5.85
N ALA A 22 -16.93 3.56 -7.18
CA ALA A 22 -17.73 2.64 -7.99
C ALA A 22 -17.11 1.24 -8.11
N GLY A 23 -15.85 1.06 -7.67
CA GLY A 23 -15.15 -0.21 -7.75
C GLY A 23 -14.66 -0.55 -9.18
N GLU A 24 -14.41 0.45 -10.01
CA GLU A 24 -14.01 0.27 -11.41
C GLU A 24 -12.71 -0.54 -11.53
N PRO A 25 -12.69 -1.68 -12.25
CA PRO A 25 -11.55 -2.59 -12.28
C PRO A 25 -10.21 -1.93 -12.64
N GLU A 26 -10.20 -1.05 -13.64
CA GLU A 26 -8.97 -0.37 -14.07
C GLU A 26 -8.47 0.63 -13.02
N ALA A 27 -9.37 1.37 -12.36
CA ALA A 27 -9.00 2.32 -11.31
C ALA A 27 -8.41 1.59 -10.10
N LEU A 28 -9.05 0.49 -9.68
CA LEU A 28 -8.57 -0.34 -8.57
C LEU A 28 -7.20 -0.94 -8.84
N PHE A 29 -6.99 -1.47 -10.06
CA PHE A 29 -5.71 -2.05 -10.45
C PHE A 29 -4.60 -0.98 -10.55
N ARG A 30 -4.89 0.16 -11.18
CA ARG A 30 -3.95 1.29 -11.27
C ARG A 30 -3.56 1.81 -9.89
N LEU A 31 -4.52 1.91 -8.98
CA LEU A 31 -4.26 2.31 -7.59
C LEU A 31 -3.34 1.30 -6.88
N LEU A 32 -3.52 -0.01 -7.07
CA LEU A 32 -2.65 -1.03 -6.50
C LEU A 32 -1.22 -0.94 -7.05
N VAL A 33 -1.07 -0.78 -8.37
CA VAL A 33 0.24 -0.58 -9.01
C VAL A 33 0.92 0.68 -8.46
N ALA A 34 0.21 1.81 -8.40
CA ALA A 34 0.74 3.05 -7.84
C ALA A 34 1.13 2.88 -6.37
N THR A 35 0.30 2.23 -5.56
CA THR A 35 0.57 1.96 -4.14
C THR A 35 1.83 1.11 -3.96
N SER A 36 2.04 0.11 -4.82
CA SER A 36 3.21 -0.77 -4.76
C SER A 36 4.54 -0.02 -4.94
N MET A 37 4.53 1.16 -5.58
CA MET A 37 5.73 1.96 -5.80
C MET A 37 6.26 2.62 -4.53
N PHE A 38 5.42 2.83 -3.51
CA PHE A 38 5.75 3.47 -2.23
C PHE A 38 6.44 2.52 -1.23
N GLN A 39 7.35 1.69 -1.75
CA GLN A 39 8.20 0.80 -0.98
C GLN A 39 9.60 1.39 -0.76
N ARG A 40 10.10 1.38 0.48
CA ARG A 40 11.54 1.54 0.81
C ARG A 40 12.26 2.69 0.06
N ARG A 41 11.61 3.84 -0.11
CA ARG A 41 12.20 5.13 -0.56
C ARG A 41 11.35 6.29 -0.04
N GLN A 42 11.89 7.50 -0.13
CA GLN A 42 11.15 8.71 0.17
C GLN A 42 10.02 8.92 -0.83
N ASP A 43 8.82 9.23 -0.33
CA ASP A 43 7.61 9.39 -1.14
C ASP A 43 7.79 10.42 -2.26
N LEU A 44 8.51 11.52 -1.99
CA LEU A 44 8.83 12.55 -2.99
C LEU A 44 9.62 12.01 -4.19
N GLN A 45 10.51 11.05 -3.99
CA GLN A 45 11.25 10.44 -5.10
C GLN A 45 10.34 9.54 -5.93
N ILE A 46 9.41 8.84 -5.29
CA ILE A 46 8.42 8.00 -5.98
C ILE A 46 7.45 8.86 -6.78
N MET A 47 6.96 9.96 -6.21
CA MET A 47 6.12 10.93 -6.92
C MET A 47 6.81 11.44 -8.19
N ARG A 48 8.07 11.87 -8.10
CA ARG A 48 8.86 12.30 -9.27
C ARG A 48 9.01 11.22 -10.34
N VAL A 49 9.13 9.96 -9.94
CA VAL A 49 9.17 8.84 -10.88
C VAL A 49 7.83 8.71 -11.58
N LEU A 50 6.72 8.63 -10.83
CA LEU A 50 5.37 8.44 -11.38
C LEU A 50 4.96 9.60 -12.30
N GLN A 51 5.26 10.84 -11.91
CA GLN A 51 5.05 12.04 -12.72
C GLN A 51 5.85 12.03 -14.03
N GLY A 52 7.02 11.40 -14.03
CA GLY A 52 7.91 11.33 -15.18
C GLY A 52 7.60 10.19 -16.16
N ILE A 53 6.58 9.36 -15.89
CA ILE A 53 6.15 8.29 -16.79
C ILE A 53 5.05 8.85 -17.69
N GLY A 54 5.22 8.72 -19.01
CA GLY A 54 4.25 9.21 -19.99
C GLY A 54 2.92 8.44 -19.93
N GLU A 55 1.86 9.02 -20.48
CA GLU A 55 0.50 8.47 -20.43
C GLU A 55 0.41 7.04 -20.96
N ALA A 56 0.97 6.77 -22.15
CA ALA A 56 0.94 5.46 -22.77
C ALA A 56 1.65 4.39 -21.92
N ASP A 57 2.80 4.74 -21.35
CA ASP A 57 3.57 3.86 -20.46
C ASP A 57 2.84 3.61 -19.14
N ALA A 58 2.25 4.66 -18.55
CA ALA A 58 1.46 4.53 -17.33
C ALA A 58 0.25 3.63 -17.56
N ARG A 59 -0.44 3.78 -18.70
CA ARG A 59 -1.58 2.93 -19.09
C ARG A 59 -1.14 1.48 -19.25
N GLU A 60 -0.04 1.21 -19.94
CA GLU A 60 0.48 -0.15 -20.07
C GLU A 60 0.84 -0.77 -18.72
N LEU A 61 1.51 -0.01 -17.84
CA LEU A 61 1.89 -0.45 -16.49
C LEU A 61 0.69 -0.65 -15.57
N SER A 62 -0.48 -0.09 -15.87
CA SER A 62 -1.63 -0.07 -14.96
C SER A 62 -2.91 -0.66 -15.54
N THR A 63 -2.81 -1.45 -16.61
CA THR A 63 -3.96 -2.14 -17.20
C THR A 63 -3.73 -3.66 -17.16
N ALA A 64 -4.50 -4.36 -16.31
CA ALA A 64 -4.34 -5.80 -16.09
C ALA A 64 -4.41 -6.61 -17.39
N SER A 65 -5.41 -6.36 -18.23
CA SER A 65 -5.62 -7.07 -19.50
C SER A 65 -4.45 -6.87 -20.49
N THR A 66 -3.88 -5.66 -20.54
CA THR A 66 -2.68 -5.38 -21.34
C THR A 66 -1.47 -6.16 -20.84
N LEU A 67 -1.26 -6.19 -19.52
CA LEU A 67 -0.14 -6.92 -18.91
C LEU A 67 -0.26 -8.43 -19.10
N LEU A 68 -1.46 -8.99 -18.99
CA LEU A 68 -1.72 -10.40 -19.29
C LEU A 68 -1.44 -10.71 -20.76
N ARG A 69 -1.92 -9.87 -21.68
CA ARG A 69 -1.65 -10.03 -23.13
C ARG A 69 -0.16 -10.00 -23.47
N LEU A 70 0.59 -9.07 -22.86
CA LEU A 70 2.05 -9.01 -22.99
C LEU A 70 2.74 -10.26 -22.45
N SER A 71 2.21 -10.81 -21.34
CA SER A 71 2.75 -12.02 -20.72
C SER A 71 2.43 -13.27 -21.55
N ASP A 72 1.22 -13.36 -22.09
CA ASP A 72 0.76 -14.50 -22.88
C ASP A 72 1.41 -14.55 -24.27
N GLY A 73 1.59 -13.38 -24.89
CA GLY A 73 2.29 -13.22 -26.17
C GLY A 73 3.82 -13.34 -26.08
N SER A 74 4.39 -13.42 -24.87
CA SER A 74 5.84 -13.59 -24.72
C SER A 74 6.25 -15.06 -24.86
N PRO A 75 7.33 -15.37 -25.59
CA PRO A 75 7.93 -16.71 -25.60
C PRO A 75 8.71 -17.04 -24.31
N CYS A 76 8.85 -16.10 -23.38
CA CYS A 76 9.55 -16.34 -22.11
C CYS A 76 8.66 -17.13 -21.13
N GLU A 77 9.05 -18.36 -20.79
CA GLU A 77 8.33 -19.22 -19.85
C GLU A 77 8.17 -18.61 -18.46
N HIS A 78 9.09 -17.71 -18.07
CA HIS A 78 9.05 -17.06 -16.77
C HIS A 78 7.83 -16.13 -16.59
N LEU A 79 7.18 -15.72 -17.68
CA LEU A 79 5.99 -14.86 -17.66
C LEU A 79 4.67 -15.63 -17.50
N ARG A 80 4.71 -16.96 -17.43
CA ARG A 80 3.50 -17.80 -17.37
C ARG A 80 2.82 -17.79 -16.00
N SER A 81 3.59 -17.56 -14.93
CA SER A 81 3.06 -17.57 -13.56
C SER A 81 3.83 -16.62 -12.63
N THR A 82 3.18 -16.23 -11.54
CA THR A 82 3.78 -15.49 -10.43
C THR A 82 4.97 -16.25 -9.85
N MET A 83 4.85 -17.57 -9.71
CA MET A 83 5.92 -18.45 -9.23
C MET A 83 7.14 -18.42 -10.18
N ALA A 84 6.93 -18.55 -11.49
CA ALA A 84 8.03 -18.52 -12.45
C ALA A 84 8.70 -17.13 -12.50
N LEU A 85 7.93 -16.04 -12.41
CA LEU A 85 8.47 -14.69 -12.29
C LEU A 85 9.30 -14.48 -11.01
N ARG A 86 8.86 -15.08 -9.91
CA ARG A 86 9.46 -14.91 -8.60
C ARG A 86 10.76 -15.71 -8.45
N GLU A 87 10.71 -16.99 -8.80
CA GLU A 87 11.76 -17.95 -8.46
C GLU A 87 12.75 -18.19 -9.63
N ARG A 88 12.36 -17.92 -10.88
CA ARG A 88 13.18 -18.27 -12.05
C ARG A 88 13.56 -17.09 -12.93
N CYS A 89 12.73 -16.04 -13.01
CA CYS A 89 13.10 -14.84 -13.75
C CYS A 89 14.27 -14.12 -13.07
N ASP A 90 15.38 -13.97 -13.77
CA ASP A 90 16.60 -13.30 -13.31
C ASP A 90 16.68 -11.83 -13.75
N LEU A 91 15.53 -11.19 -14.03
CA LEU A 91 15.46 -9.79 -14.43
C LEU A 91 16.24 -8.89 -13.45
N GLY A 92 17.27 -8.25 -13.99
CA GLY A 92 18.10 -7.27 -13.34
C GLY A 92 18.07 -5.92 -14.06
N LYS A 93 18.95 -5.04 -13.60
CA LYS A 93 19.21 -3.75 -14.22
C LYS A 93 20.71 -3.61 -14.35
N ASP A 94 21.15 -3.36 -15.58
CA ASP A 94 22.54 -3.14 -15.88
C ASP A 94 23.08 -1.90 -15.14
N ALA A 95 24.27 -2.04 -14.55
CA ALA A 95 24.82 -1.02 -13.68
C ALA A 95 25.29 0.22 -14.45
N GLU A 96 25.66 0.08 -15.73
CA GLU A 96 26.23 1.15 -16.54
C GLU A 96 25.15 1.82 -17.38
N THR A 97 24.51 1.05 -18.26
CA THR A 97 23.48 1.48 -19.22
C THR A 97 22.14 1.78 -18.56
N LYS A 98 21.92 1.27 -17.33
CA LYS A 98 20.64 1.35 -16.61
C LYS A 98 19.46 0.64 -17.31
N LEU A 99 19.73 -0.18 -18.32
CA LEU A 99 18.72 -0.95 -19.03
C LEU A 99 18.29 -2.19 -18.21
N GLY A 100 17.08 -2.68 -18.46
CA GLY A 100 16.66 -3.97 -17.91
C GLY A 100 17.34 -5.12 -18.66
N VAL A 101 17.91 -6.08 -17.93
CA VAL A 101 18.68 -7.19 -18.49
C VAL A 101 18.28 -8.52 -17.85
N CYS A 102 18.54 -9.64 -18.54
CA CYS A 102 18.38 -10.99 -18.01
C CYS A 102 19.31 -11.95 -18.76
N LEU A 103 19.78 -13.00 -18.11
CA LEU A 103 20.64 -14.04 -18.70
C LEU A 103 19.83 -15.08 -19.47
N ALA A 104 18.59 -15.35 -19.05
CA ALA A 104 17.77 -16.40 -19.67
C ALA A 104 17.48 -16.14 -21.17
N LYS A 105 17.24 -14.87 -21.54
CA LYS A 105 16.95 -14.42 -22.91
C LYS A 105 17.50 -12.99 -23.14
N PRO A 106 18.82 -12.81 -23.29
CA PRO A 106 19.47 -11.49 -23.27
C PRO A 106 18.99 -10.57 -24.42
N GLU A 107 18.94 -11.09 -25.64
CA GLU A 107 18.57 -10.33 -26.84
C GLU A 107 17.05 -10.23 -27.07
N HIS A 108 16.23 -10.91 -26.26
CA HIS A 108 14.79 -10.93 -26.46
C HIS A 108 14.14 -9.63 -25.96
N PRO A 109 13.33 -8.94 -26.79
CA PRO A 109 12.50 -7.82 -26.34
C PRO A 109 11.49 -8.30 -25.30
N CYS A 110 11.57 -7.75 -24.09
CA CYS A 110 10.72 -8.14 -22.97
C CYS A 110 10.17 -6.89 -22.28
N HIS A 111 8.86 -6.82 -22.10
CA HIS A 111 8.22 -5.66 -21.47
C HIS A 111 8.72 -5.44 -20.05
N LEU A 112 9.08 -6.50 -19.32
CA LEU A 112 9.65 -6.34 -17.97
C LEU A 112 10.99 -5.59 -17.97
N LYS A 113 11.83 -5.78 -19.01
CA LYS A 113 13.09 -5.03 -19.15
C LYS A 113 12.81 -3.54 -19.33
N ARG A 114 11.83 -3.20 -20.18
CA ARG A 114 11.36 -1.82 -20.38
C ARG A 114 10.76 -1.24 -19.10
N HIS A 115 9.88 -1.99 -18.42
CA HIS A 115 9.25 -1.58 -17.16
C HIS A 115 10.28 -1.30 -16.07
N THR A 116 11.37 -2.08 -16.00
CA THR A 116 12.48 -1.81 -15.08
C THR A 116 13.14 -0.44 -15.31
N VAL A 117 13.24 0.01 -16.58
CA VAL A 117 13.74 1.35 -16.92
C VAL A 117 12.72 2.41 -16.52
N LEU A 118 11.45 2.26 -16.93
CA LEU A 118 10.37 3.22 -16.68
C LEU A 118 10.14 3.47 -15.20
N LEU A 119 10.06 2.40 -14.41
CA LEU A 119 9.80 2.48 -12.98
C LEU A 119 11.00 3.06 -12.23
N LYS A 120 12.22 3.10 -12.80
CA LYS A 120 13.43 3.68 -12.18
C LYS A 120 13.72 3.14 -10.76
N ARG A 121 13.27 1.92 -10.49
CA ARG A 121 13.48 1.20 -9.22
C ARG A 121 14.62 0.17 -9.36
N TYR A 122 14.83 -0.65 -8.33
CA TYR A 122 15.76 -1.78 -8.37
C TYR A 122 15.44 -2.72 -9.56
N GLY A 123 16.43 -3.47 -10.06
CA GLY A 123 16.33 -4.13 -11.36
C GLY A 123 15.21 -5.15 -11.55
N HIS A 124 14.65 -5.68 -10.46
CA HIS A 124 13.54 -6.63 -10.48
C HIS A 124 12.16 -5.97 -10.37
N PHE A 125 12.06 -4.64 -10.28
CA PHE A 125 10.77 -3.96 -10.03
C PHE A 125 9.87 -3.93 -11.27
N GLY A 126 10.43 -4.07 -12.48
CA GLY A 126 9.66 -4.20 -13.71
C GLY A 126 8.70 -5.39 -13.70
N LYS A 127 8.93 -6.40 -12.84
CA LYS A 127 8.03 -7.55 -12.67
C LYS A 127 6.70 -7.21 -11.99
N VAL A 128 6.65 -6.13 -11.18
CA VAL A 128 5.55 -5.89 -10.24
C VAL A 128 4.19 -5.75 -10.91
N PRO A 129 4.01 -4.95 -11.99
CA PRO A 129 2.70 -4.84 -12.62
C PRO A 129 2.20 -6.18 -13.17
N SER A 130 3.06 -6.89 -13.91
CA SER A 130 2.70 -8.18 -14.51
C SER A 130 2.43 -9.24 -13.44
N SER A 131 3.19 -9.25 -12.34
CA SER A 131 2.95 -10.20 -11.26
C SER A 131 1.64 -9.97 -10.52
N ILE A 132 1.16 -8.72 -10.41
CA ILE A 132 -0.17 -8.42 -9.85
C ILE A 132 -1.25 -8.98 -10.78
N ALA A 133 -1.17 -8.71 -12.09
CA ALA A 133 -2.13 -9.22 -13.06
C ALA A 133 -2.16 -10.76 -13.09
N LEU A 134 -0.99 -11.41 -13.04
CA LEU A 134 -0.87 -12.85 -12.95
C LEU A 134 -1.44 -13.40 -11.62
N ALA A 135 -1.21 -12.73 -10.50
CA ALA A 135 -1.74 -13.18 -9.20
C ALA A 135 -3.27 -13.17 -9.19
N ILE A 136 -3.91 -12.15 -9.79
CA ILE A 136 -5.37 -12.09 -9.94
C ILE A 136 -5.86 -13.25 -10.81
N ARG A 137 -5.23 -13.47 -11.97
CA ARG A 137 -5.58 -14.58 -12.87
C ARG A 137 -5.40 -15.95 -12.22
N GLU A 138 -4.32 -16.17 -11.48
CA GLU A 138 -4.04 -17.43 -10.78
C GLU A 138 -4.92 -17.67 -9.56
N TYR A 139 -5.53 -16.62 -9.03
CA TYR A 139 -6.60 -16.76 -8.03
C TYR A 139 -7.91 -17.22 -8.70
N GLY A 140 -8.02 -17.09 -10.03
CA GLY A 140 -9.23 -17.44 -10.79
C GLY A 140 -10.17 -16.26 -11.01
N ALA A 141 -9.71 -15.02 -10.79
CA ALA A 141 -10.49 -13.80 -10.95
C ALA A 141 -10.08 -13.04 -12.24
N THR A 142 -11.01 -12.27 -12.81
CA THR A 142 -10.75 -11.36 -13.93
C THR A 142 -10.17 -10.02 -13.47
N ASP A 143 -10.56 -9.58 -12.27
CA ASP A 143 -10.15 -8.31 -11.67
C ASP A 143 -10.17 -8.38 -10.14
N LEU A 144 -9.80 -7.26 -9.50
CA LEU A 144 -9.72 -7.14 -8.05
C LEU A 144 -11.10 -7.17 -7.36
N GLY A 145 -12.16 -6.72 -8.05
CA GLY A 145 -13.53 -6.77 -7.53
C GLY A 145 -14.05 -8.21 -7.48
N GLU A 146 -13.81 -8.99 -8.53
CA GLU A 146 -14.12 -10.42 -8.54
C GLU A 146 -13.29 -11.20 -7.52
N LEU A 147 -11.98 -10.92 -7.41
CA LEU A 147 -11.12 -11.52 -6.39
C LEU A 147 -11.70 -11.29 -4.99
N ARG A 148 -12.16 -10.06 -4.69
CA ARG A 148 -12.84 -9.77 -3.42
C ARG A 148 -14.11 -10.58 -3.24
N ARG A 149 -14.98 -10.65 -4.25
CA ARG A 149 -16.24 -11.42 -4.14
C ARG A 149 -15.97 -12.88 -3.83
N GLN A 150 -15.07 -13.50 -4.61
CA GLN A 150 -14.66 -14.89 -4.39
C GLN A 150 -14.08 -15.11 -2.98
N ALA A 151 -13.25 -14.20 -2.48
CA ALA A 151 -12.70 -14.28 -1.12
C ALA A 151 -13.78 -14.16 -0.02
N LEU A 152 -14.85 -13.38 -0.27
CA LEU A 152 -15.98 -13.29 0.66
C LEU A 152 -16.85 -14.55 0.62
N ASP A 153 -17.03 -15.15 -0.56
CA ASP A 153 -17.81 -16.36 -0.73
C ASP A 153 -17.11 -17.61 -0.17
N GLU A 154 -15.77 -17.59 -0.09
CA GLU A 154 -14.95 -18.72 0.37
C GLU A 154 -14.95 -18.90 1.90
N VAL A 155 -15.24 -17.84 2.67
CA VAL A 155 -15.04 -17.80 4.11
C VAL A 155 -16.29 -17.34 4.86
N SER A 156 -16.35 -17.61 6.16
CA SER A 156 -17.56 -17.33 6.96
C SER A 156 -17.47 -16.04 7.75
N THR A 157 -16.26 -15.49 7.96
CA THR A 157 -16.07 -14.31 8.80
C THR A 157 -15.35 -13.17 8.07
N PRO A 158 -15.65 -11.89 8.41
CA PRO A 158 -14.94 -10.75 7.85
C PRO A 158 -13.43 -10.75 8.13
N GLU A 159 -12.99 -11.35 9.23
CA GLU A 159 -11.57 -11.50 9.56
C GLU A 159 -10.86 -12.49 8.64
N GLU A 160 -11.46 -13.67 8.40
CA GLU A 160 -10.93 -14.63 7.43
C GLU A 160 -10.87 -14.03 6.02
N ALA A 161 -11.90 -13.27 5.62
CA ALA A 161 -11.91 -12.57 4.34
C ALA A 161 -10.76 -11.56 4.23
N ALA A 162 -10.48 -10.82 5.32
CA ALA A 162 -9.36 -9.89 5.35
C ALA A 162 -8.01 -10.59 5.16
N LEU A 163 -7.80 -11.72 5.84
CA LEU A 163 -6.57 -12.52 5.74
C LEU A 163 -6.42 -13.16 4.35
N LEU A 164 -7.52 -13.66 3.77
CA LEU A 164 -7.53 -14.26 2.45
C LEU A 164 -7.21 -13.24 1.36
N LEU A 165 -7.83 -12.05 1.41
CA LEU A 165 -7.51 -10.93 0.53
C LEU A 165 -6.04 -10.50 0.65
N GLU A 166 -5.53 -10.40 1.88
CA GLU A 166 -4.13 -10.07 2.13
C GLU A 166 -3.18 -11.10 1.49
N ALA A 167 -3.47 -12.39 1.70
CA ALA A 167 -2.68 -13.50 1.15
C ALA A 167 -2.71 -13.52 -0.38
N ALA A 168 -3.90 -13.33 -0.97
CA ALA A 168 -4.09 -13.28 -2.42
C ALA A 168 -3.25 -12.16 -3.06
N LEU A 169 -3.28 -10.94 -2.50
CA LEU A 169 -2.45 -9.84 -2.98
C LEU A 169 -0.94 -10.12 -2.77
N CYS A 170 -0.56 -10.73 -1.64
CA CYS A 170 0.84 -11.03 -1.35
C CYS A 170 1.47 -12.11 -2.24
N ARG A 171 0.70 -12.83 -3.06
CA ARG A 171 1.24 -13.74 -4.09
C ARG A 171 2.01 -12.98 -5.16
N ALA A 172 1.63 -11.73 -5.43
CA ALA A 172 2.29 -10.91 -6.43
C ALA A 172 3.71 -10.51 -6.01
N TRP A 173 4.65 -10.54 -6.95
CA TRP A 173 6.04 -10.13 -6.72
C TRP A 173 6.12 -8.73 -6.10
N ARG A 174 6.81 -8.62 -4.98
CA ARG A 174 6.99 -7.38 -4.20
C ARG A 174 5.66 -6.74 -3.76
N VAL A 175 4.54 -7.44 -3.70
CA VAL A 175 3.41 -6.99 -2.89
C VAL A 175 3.60 -7.61 -1.51
N SER A 176 4.15 -6.84 -0.56
CA SER A 176 4.33 -7.30 0.82
C SER A 176 3.08 -7.04 1.65
N ARG A 177 2.97 -7.65 2.85
CA ARG A 177 1.89 -7.36 3.82
C ARG A 177 1.69 -5.86 4.03
N LYS A 178 2.80 -5.09 4.12
CA LYS A 178 2.75 -3.62 4.18
C LYS A 178 1.97 -3.01 3.02
N ILE A 179 2.27 -3.39 1.78
CA ILE A 179 1.60 -2.82 0.61
C ILE A 179 0.17 -3.33 0.48
N ALA A 180 -0.07 -4.62 0.73
CA ALA A 180 -1.42 -5.17 0.79
C ALA A 180 -2.28 -4.39 1.80
N HIS A 181 -1.78 -4.15 3.02
CA HIS A 181 -2.50 -3.37 4.04
C HIS A 181 -2.67 -1.90 3.66
N MET A 182 -1.66 -1.27 3.04
CA MET A 182 -1.80 0.10 2.54
C MET A 182 -2.93 0.20 1.52
N TYR A 183 -3.00 -0.75 0.59
CA TYR A 183 -4.05 -0.80 -0.44
C TYR A 183 -5.42 -1.15 0.16
N LEU A 184 -5.52 -2.28 0.86
CA LEU A 184 -6.77 -2.80 1.41
C LEU A 184 -7.37 -1.83 2.43
N SER A 185 -6.57 -1.17 3.27
CA SER A 185 -7.09 -0.14 4.18
C SER A 185 -7.70 1.05 3.43
N MET A 186 -7.20 1.43 2.25
CA MET A 186 -7.87 2.47 1.45
C MET A 186 -9.19 2.00 0.85
N MET A 187 -9.31 0.72 0.54
CA MET A 187 -10.52 0.17 -0.08
C MET A 187 -11.62 -0.17 0.93
N THR A 188 -11.24 -0.46 2.17
CA THR A 188 -12.15 -1.06 3.17
C THR A 188 -12.38 -0.20 4.41
N ASN A 189 -11.50 0.75 4.73
CA ASN A 189 -11.66 1.58 5.94
C ASN A 189 -12.51 2.83 5.61
N PRO A 190 -13.70 2.99 6.19
CA PRO A 190 -14.61 4.09 5.87
C PRO A 190 -14.04 5.47 6.29
N ASP A 191 -13.28 5.52 7.38
CA ASP A 191 -12.81 6.78 7.96
C ASP A 191 -11.50 7.27 7.35
N LEU A 192 -10.79 6.41 6.59
CA LEU A 192 -9.46 6.76 6.09
C LEU A 192 -9.52 7.82 4.99
N CYS A 193 -10.61 7.87 4.22
CA CYS A 193 -10.83 8.85 3.14
C CYS A 193 -12.29 9.31 3.14
N PRO A 194 -12.70 10.21 4.05
CA PRO A 194 -14.11 10.59 4.19
C PRO A 194 -14.73 11.21 2.92
N ALA A 195 -13.92 11.93 2.13
CA ALA A 195 -14.38 12.55 0.88
C ALA A 195 -14.64 11.55 -0.26
N ALA A 196 -14.15 10.32 -0.12
CA ALA A 196 -14.31 9.25 -1.09
C ALA A 196 -14.09 7.92 -0.36
N PRO A 197 -15.13 7.35 0.27
CA PRO A 197 -14.99 6.08 0.95
C PRO A 197 -14.60 4.98 -0.05
N GLY A 198 -13.79 4.02 0.40
CA GLY A 198 -13.41 2.89 -0.42
C GLY A 198 -14.64 2.02 -0.76
N PRO A 199 -14.64 1.34 -1.93
CA PRO A 199 -15.79 0.59 -2.42
C PRO A 199 -16.13 -0.65 -1.59
N TRP A 200 -15.27 -1.04 -0.64
CA TRP A 200 -15.27 -2.35 0.01
C TRP A 200 -15.40 -2.27 1.53
N ALA A 201 -16.10 -1.25 2.03
CA ALA A 201 -16.25 -1.04 3.48
C ALA A 201 -16.95 -2.19 4.22
N GLU A 202 -17.81 -2.94 3.52
CA GLU A 202 -18.58 -4.05 4.08
C GLU A 202 -17.93 -5.42 3.84
N GLY A 203 -18.26 -6.39 4.70
CA GLY A 203 -17.88 -7.80 4.56
C GLY A 203 -16.42 -8.14 4.88
N VAL A 204 -15.56 -7.15 5.13
CA VAL A 204 -14.14 -7.35 5.44
C VAL A 204 -13.81 -6.63 6.74
N ASP A 205 -13.12 -7.33 7.66
CA ASP A 205 -12.61 -6.70 8.88
C ASP A 205 -11.41 -5.81 8.54
N TRP A 206 -11.70 -4.56 8.19
CA TRP A 206 -10.70 -3.55 7.84
C TRP A 206 -9.78 -3.19 9.01
N THR A 207 -10.14 -3.54 10.26
CA THR A 207 -9.28 -3.29 11.44
C THR A 207 -8.01 -4.14 11.42
N GLN A 208 -7.98 -5.19 10.57
CA GLN A 208 -6.81 -6.02 10.35
C GLN A 208 -5.70 -5.27 9.58
N PHE A 209 -6.05 -4.30 8.72
CA PHE A 209 -5.11 -3.69 7.79
C PHE A 209 -4.32 -2.52 8.39
N VAL A 210 -3.48 -2.81 9.38
CA VAL A 210 -2.56 -1.84 10.00
C VAL A 210 -1.21 -1.88 9.30
N VAL A 211 -0.68 -0.72 8.90
CA VAL A 211 0.57 -0.61 8.14
C VAL A 211 1.77 -0.50 9.08
N ILE A 212 2.63 -1.52 9.08
CA ILE A 212 3.92 -1.47 9.79
C ILE A 212 5.01 -0.99 8.84
N ASP A 213 5.55 0.20 9.12
CA ASP A 213 6.64 0.83 8.38
C ASP A 213 7.80 1.25 9.29
N SER A 214 8.80 1.92 8.73
CA SER A 214 9.96 2.38 9.51
C SER A 214 9.60 3.43 10.57
N ASN A 215 8.51 4.19 10.39
CA ASN A 215 8.08 5.18 11.39
C ASN A 215 7.44 4.48 12.59
N VAL A 216 6.66 3.42 12.35
CA VAL A 216 6.19 2.51 13.41
C VAL A 216 7.38 1.87 14.12
N ASP A 217 8.40 1.41 13.39
CA ASP A 217 9.60 0.82 14.01
C ASP A 217 10.34 1.83 14.90
N LEU A 218 10.43 3.10 14.50
CA LEU A 218 11.01 4.16 15.33
C LEU A 218 10.18 4.40 16.60
N PHE A 219 8.84 4.44 16.48
CA PHE A 219 7.95 4.61 17.63
C PHE A 219 8.14 3.47 18.62
N LEU A 220 8.03 2.23 18.15
CA LEU A 220 8.12 1.05 18.99
C LEU A 220 9.49 0.92 19.67
N LYS A 221 10.59 1.32 19.01
CA LYS A 221 11.91 1.41 19.65
C LYS A 221 11.93 2.48 20.74
N ALA A 222 11.39 3.66 20.48
CA ALA A 222 11.37 4.77 21.44
C ALA A 222 10.51 4.46 22.67
N THR A 223 9.45 3.67 22.52
CA THR A 223 8.55 3.29 23.63
C THR A 223 8.94 1.98 24.32
N GLY A 224 10.05 1.34 23.94
CA GLY A 224 10.50 0.09 24.57
C GLY A 224 9.58 -1.11 24.30
N TYR A 225 9.11 -1.28 23.06
CA TYR A 225 8.27 -2.41 22.65
C TYR A 225 8.88 -3.77 23.08
N PRO A 226 8.17 -4.58 23.89
CA PRO A 226 8.74 -5.78 24.51
C PRO A 226 8.57 -7.06 23.69
N GLY A 227 7.83 -7.01 22.58
CA GLY A 227 7.45 -8.20 21.81
C GLY A 227 8.45 -8.59 20.70
N PRO A 228 8.20 -9.70 20.00
CA PRO A 228 9.01 -10.12 18.86
C PRO A 228 9.00 -9.09 17.72
N TRP A 229 10.12 -8.98 16.99
CA TRP A 229 10.25 -8.08 15.83
C TRP A 229 9.66 -8.63 14.52
N THR A 230 8.54 -9.35 14.59
CA THR A 230 7.80 -9.80 13.40
C THR A 230 6.80 -8.73 12.96
N TYR A 231 6.39 -8.74 11.68
CA TYR A 231 5.34 -7.82 11.21
C TYR A 231 4.05 -8.01 12.02
N GLU A 232 3.70 -9.27 12.27
CA GLU A 232 2.46 -9.65 12.96
C GLU A 232 2.43 -9.19 14.42
N ALA A 233 3.50 -9.44 15.19
CA ALA A 233 3.52 -9.06 16.61
C ALA A 233 3.41 -7.53 16.80
N ARG A 234 4.10 -6.76 15.93
CA ARG A 234 3.97 -5.30 15.89
C ARG A 234 2.56 -4.83 15.51
N ARG A 235 1.93 -5.51 14.55
CA ARG A 235 0.56 -5.25 14.11
C ARG A 235 -0.44 -5.45 15.23
N VAL A 236 -0.37 -6.60 15.90
CA VAL A 236 -1.19 -6.91 17.09
C VAL A 236 -0.97 -5.86 18.17
N PHE A 237 0.29 -5.52 18.49
CA PHE A 237 0.58 -4.49 19.47
C PHE A 237 -0.06 -3.13 19.14
N LEU A 238 0.04 -2.67 17.89
CA LEU A 238 -0.61 -1.42 17.48
C LEU A 238 -2.15 -1.50 17.54
N ARG A 239 -2.73 -2.67 17.24
CA ARG A 239 -4.18 -2.89 17.39
C ARG A 239 -4.60 -2.81 18.85
N GLU A 240 -3.85 -3.40 19.77
CA GLU A 240 -4.09 -3.30 21.21
C GLU A 240 -3.90 -1.88 21.74
N LEU A 241 -2.86 -1.18 21.27
CA LEU A 241 -2.64 0.22 21.61
C LEU A 241 -3.82 1.10 21.16
N ALA A 242 -4.31 0.88 19.94
CA ALA A 242 -5.43 1.62 19.40
C ALA A 242 -6.75 1.40 20.17
N ARG A 243 -6.94 0.27 20.85
CA ARG A 243 -8.11 0.07 21.73
C ARG A 243 -8.15 1.02 22.93
N ARG A 244 -7.02 1.63 23.27
CA ARG A 244 -6.92 2.61 24.36
C ARG A 244 -7.25 4.04 23.92
N VAL A 245 -7.51 4.24 22.63
CA VAL A 245 -7.79 5.54 22.04
C VAL A 245 -9.20 5.50 21.49
N ASP A 246 -10.12 6.18 22.17
CA ASP A 246 -11.47 6.37 21.63
C ASP A 246 -11.47 7.53 20.64
N LEU A 247 -11.56 7.19 19.35
CA LEU A 247 -11.56 8.19 18.28
C LEU A 247 -12.90 8.90 18.14
N SER A 248 -13.99 8.37 18.69
CA SER A 248 -15.29 9.03 18.64
C SER A 248 -15.30 10.34 19.45
N ALA A 249 -14.43 10.45 20.46
CA ALA A 249 -14.19 11.68 21.20
C ALA A 249 -13.41 12.76 20.41
N MET A 250 -12.85 12.41 19.24
CA MET A 250 -11.96 13.29 18.46
C MET A 250 -12.63 13.93 17.24
N GLY A 251 -13.82 13.45 16.85
CA GLY A 251 -14.56 14.00 15.73
C GLY A 251 -15.84 13.22 15.45
N ASP A 252 -16.88 13.96 15.06
CA ASP A 252 -18.17 13.38 14.70
C ASP A 252 -18.01 12.42 13.51
N GLY A 253 -18.59 11.23 13.63
CA GLY A 253 -18.63 10.22 12.58
C GLY A 253 -17.42 9.30 12.48
N LEU A 254 -16.41 9.41 13.34
CA LEU A 254 -15.31 8.44 13.40
C LEU A 254 -15.71 7.17 14.16
N ALA A 255 -15.30 6.01 13.66
CA ALA A 255 -15.41 4.78 14.44
C ALA A 255 -14.51 4.86 15.69
N GLY A 256 -15.07 4.58 16.87
CA GLY A 256 -14.34 4.67 18.14
C GLY A 256 -13.04 3.85 18.15
N TYR A 257 -13.05 2.67 17.50
CA TYR A 257 -11.87 1.85 17.27
C TYR A 257 -11.44 1.86 15.80
N ASN A 258 -10.35 2.56 15.48
CA ASN A 258 -9.75 2.54 14.15
C ASN A 258 -8.20 2.48 14.22
N PRO A 259 -7.60 1.27 14.25
CA PRO A 259 -6.16 1.12 14.44
C PRO A 259 -5.34 1.66 13.26
N ARG A 260 -5.94 1.76 12.08
CA ARG A 260 -5.29 2.34 10.89
C ARG A 260 -5.13 3.85 11.02
N LEU A 261 -6.12 4.56 11.59
CA LEU A 261 -6.02 6.00 11.85
C LEU A 261 -5.00 6.31 12.95
N VAL A 262 -4.98 5.52 14.03
CA VAL A 262 -3.94 5.62 15.06
C VAL A 262 -2.56 5.43 14.45
N GLN A 263 -2.38 4.42 13.59
CA GLN A 263 -1.13 4.23 12.87
C GLN A 263 -0.78 5.42 11.94
N GLN A 264 -1.76 6.04 11.28
CA GLN A 264 -1.52 7.23 10.47
C GLN A 264 -1.06 8.42 11.32
N ALA A 265 -1.67 8.63 12.49
CA ALA A 265 -1.26 9.66 13.43
C ALA A 265 0.18 9.43 13.92
N LEU A 266 0.54 8.17 14.24
CA LEU A 266 1.92 7.79 14.58
C LEU A 266 2.90 8.09 13.44
N TYR A 267 2.54 7.77 12.19
CA TYR A 267 3.36 8.10 11.03
C TYR A 267 3.60 9.62 10.90
N LEU A 268 2.55 10.43 11.07
CA LEU A 268 2.66 11.90 11.04
C LEU A 268 3.56 12.41 12.17
N PHE A 269 3.40 11.87 13.38
CA PHE A 269 4.17 12.25 14.54
C PHE A 269 5.66 11.83 14.45
N MET A 270 5.96 10.63 13.95
CA MET A 270 7.34 10.13 13.90
C MET A 270 8.15 10.68 12.72
N SER A 271 7.48 11.08 11.64
CA SER A 271 8.12 11.63 10.45
C SER A 271 8.61 13.07 10.68
N VAL A 272 9.93 13.28 10.66
CA VAL A 272 10.55 14.62 10.80
C VAL A 272 10.00 15.61 9.78
N THR A 273 9.82 15.17 8.52
CA THR A 273 9.28 16.02 7.46
C THR A 273 7.84 16.43 7.75
N ASN A 274 7.01 15.51 8.22
CA ASN A 274 5.61 15.81 8.55
C ASN A 274 5.51 16.70 9.79
N ARG A 275 6.26 16.41 10.85
CA ARG A 275 6.34 17.31 12.03
C ARG A 275 6.76 18.72 11.66
N ARG A 276 7.64 18.88 10.66
CA ARG A 276 8.04 20.21 10.19
C ARG A 276 6.92 20.98 9.49
N ALA A 277 6.06 20.26 8.77
CA ALA A 277 4.95 20.82 8.02
C ALA A 277 3.67 21.03 8.84
N VAL A 278 3.51 20.33 9.97
CA VAL A 278 2.34 20.46 10.84
C VAL A 278 2.58 21.52 11.91
N GLU A 279 1.92 22.67 11.78
CA GLU A 279 2.04 23.79 12.74
C GLU A 279 1.57 23.43 14.17
N ARG A 280 0.63 22.48 14.28
CA ARG A 280 0.05 22.02 15.56
C ARG A 280 0.76 20.82 16.19
N ASP A 281 1.97 20.48 15.73
CA ASP A 281 2.75 19.41 16.34
C ASP A 281 3.02 19.68 17.83
N CYS A 282 2.57 18.78 18.71
CA CYS A 282 2.67 18.98 20.16
C CYS A 282 4.12 19.03 20.65
N GLY A 283 5.06 18.38 19.96
CA GLY A 283 6.49 18.43 20.26
C GLY A 283 7.11 19.81 20.03
N ARG A 284 6.53 20.63 19.14
CA ARG A 284 6.96 22.02 18.91
C ARG A 284 6.31 23.03 19.85
N ARG A 285 5.11 22.72 20.33
CA ARG A 285 4.29 23.62 21.15
C ARG A 285 4.32 23.26 22.64
N ALA A 286 5.17 22.33 23.06
CA ALA A 286 5.31 22.01 24.47
C ALA A 286 5.76 23.27 25.25
N PRO A 287 5.12 23.63 26.38
CA PRO A 287 4.10 22.87 27.11
C PRO A 287 2.63 23.12 26.69
N GLU A 288 2.34 24.19 25.95
CA GLU A 288 0.98 24.61 25.55
C GLU A 288 0.23 23.53 24.75
N GLY A 289 0.94 22.79 23.89
CA GLY A 289 0.39 21.68 23.12
C GLY A 289 -0.06 20.50 24.00
N CYS A 290 0.53 20.32 25.18
CA CYS A 290 0.10 19.32 26.16
C CYS A 290 -1.17 19.75 26.89
N VAL A 291 -1.31 21.04 27.21
CA VAL A 291 -2.50 21.62 27.86
C VAL A 291 -3.72 21.56 26.93
N GLY A 292 -3.52 21.85 25.65
CA GLY A 292 -4.56 21.76 24.61
C GLY A 292 -4.82 20.34 24.09
N CYS A 293 -4.14 19.32 24.63
CA CYS A 293 -4.36 17.93 24.24
C CYS A 293 -5.67 17.40 24.84
N LEU A 294 -6.37 16.53 24.11
CA LEU A 294 -7.59 15.87 24.57
C LEU A 294 -7.33 15.15 25.91
N VAL A 295 -8.28 15.23 26.83
CA VAL A 295 -8.14 14.71 28.21
C VAL A 295 -7.84 13.21 28.20
N GLU A 296 -8.50 12.51 27.29
CA GLU A 296 -8.38 11.08 27.01
C GLU A 296 -6.96 10.71 26.58
N LEU A 297 -6.30 11.57 25.80
CA LEU A 297 -4.92 11.37 25.35
C LEU A 297 -3.89 11.75 26.42
N ARG A 298 -4.20 12.74 27.28
CA ARG A 298 -3.34 13.11 28.40
C ARG A 298 -3.16 11.96 29.39
N GLY A 299 -4.24 11.24 29.71
CA GLY A 299 -4.18 10.07 30.60
C GLY A 299 -3.36 8.88 30.06
N VAL A 300 -3.14 8.83 28.74
CA VAL A 300 -2.36 7.76 28.08
C VAL A 300 -0.91 8.20 27.81
N CYS A 301 -0.64 9.52 27.77
CA CYS A 301 0.66 10.07 27.44
C CYS A 301 1.59 10.10 28.67
N GLY A 302 2.55 9.17 28.72
CA GLY A 302 3.58 9.15 29.77
C GLY A 302 4.55 10.35 29.77
N TRP A 303 4.42 11.27 28.81
CA TRP A 303 5.20 12.51 28.72
C TRP A 303 4.44 13.72 29.29
N GLY A 304 3.20 13.53 29.76
CA GLY A 304 2.26 14.61 30.07
C GLY A 304 1.75 14.63 31.52
N ALA A 305 2.64 14.85 32.48
CA ALA A 305 2.51 15.82 33.57
C ALA A 305 3.84 15.82 34.38
N PRO A 306 4.25 16.92 35.03
CA PRO A 306 5.03 16.80 36.26
C PRO A 306 4.25 15.98 37.31
#